data_AF-A0A6A6FW40-F1
#
_entry.id   AF-A0A6A6FW40-F1
#
_cell.length_a   1.000
_cell.length_b   1.000
_cell.length_c   1.000
_cell.angle_alpha   90.00
_cell.angle_beta   90.00
_cell.angle_gamma   90.00
#
_symmetry.space_group_name_H-M   'P 1'
#
loop_
_entity.id
_entity.type
_entity.pdbx_description
1 polymer ?
#
loop_
_entity_poly.entity_id
_entity_poly.type
_entity_poly.pdbx_seq_one_letter_code
_entity_poly.pdbx_strand_id
1 'polypeptide(L)'
;MDESLPVWTRNTAFLMGQETPDFGMDLNNPEPLYPTFSVFATRTPSDSSYDFRDQYTVPSFHVPPAYTVNNVPEMASRMPAFSDETLFCIFYQMPRDIMQEMAATQLNQRDWRWHKVLRKWLQKDTREANAGAAPALVDHTNGAPIGQEPIRINERSERGVYIFFEEKDWRRERREFTLDYDSLYVTNLMPTAASAGAYGGGGRSGNFGGMNGGPVGSVDQSAITTPS
;
A
#
# COMPACT_ATOMS: atom_id res chain seq x y z
N MET A 1 36.81 30.15 -10.75
CA MET A 1 36.86 30.51 -9.33
C MET A 1 38.28 30.93 -9.04
N ASP A 2 38.51 32.16 -8.56
CA ASP A 2 39.84 32.61 -8.16
C ASP A 2 40.11 32.16 -6.71
N GLU A 3 41.12 31.32 -6.51
CA GLU A 3 41.47 30.80 -5.18
C GLU A 3 42.21 31.82 -4.30
N SER A 4 42.67 32.95 -4.85
CA SER A 4 43.35 34.00 -4.07
C SER A 4 42.41 34.78 -3.14
N LEU A 5 41.10 34.74 -3.37
CA LEU A 5 40.12 35.52 -2.61
C LEU A 5 39.73 34.85 -1.26
N PRO A 6 39.46 35.64 -0.21
CA PRO A 6 38.99 35.13 1.08
C PRO A 6 37.72 34.29 0.97
N VAL A 7 37.55 33.30 1.87
CA VAL A 7 36.45 32.32 1.80
C VAL A 7 35.06 32.97 1.79
N TRP A 8 34.86 34.09 2.49
CA TRP A 8 33.60 34.84 2.47
C TRP A 8 33.31 35.50 1.12
N THR A 9 34.35 35.86 0.35
CA THR A 9 34.27 36.48 -0.98
C THR A 9 34.14 35.45 -2.10
N ARG A 10 34.33 34.15 -1.81
CA ARG A 10 34.15 33.05 -2.78
C ARG A 10 32.69 32.68 -3.05
N ASN A 11 31.73 33.29 -2.34
CA ASN A 11 30.31 33.19 -2.67
C ASN A 11 30.01 33.99 -3.96
N THR A 12 30.08 33.33 -5.11
CA THR A 12 29.78 33.94 -6.42
C THR A 12 28.38 34.53 -6.51
N ALA A 13 27.42 34.06 -5.70
CA ALA A 13 26.08 34.64 -5.56
C ALA A 13 26.09 36.15 -5.20
N PHE A 14 27.08 36.62 -4.43
CA PHE A 14 27.22 38.06 -4.11
C PHE A 14 27.92 38.86 -5.21
N LEU A 15 28.61 38.20 -6.15
CA LEU A 15 29.39 38.83 -7.23
C LEU A 15 28.64 38.85 -8.58
N MET A 16 27.79 37.87 -8.83
CA MET A 16 27.04 37.71 -10.09
C MET A 16 25.52 37.87 -9.91
N GLY A 17 25.05 38.04 -8.68
CA GLY A 17 23.64 37.86 -8.33
C GLY A 17 23.28 36.39 -8.19
N GLN A 18 22.05 36.14 -7.73
CA GLN A 18 21.45 34.80 -7.69
C GLN A 18 19.99 34.92 -8.12
N GLU A 19 19.56 34.03 -9.00
CA GLU A 19 18.21 34.04 -9.57
C GLU A 19 17.19 33.54 -8.53
N THR A 20 16.02 34.19 -8.46
CA THR A 20 14.99 33.84 -7.46
C THR A 20 14.42 32.41 -7.65
N PRO A 21 14.25 31.89 -8.88
CA PRO A 21 13.91 30.48 -9.11
C PRO A 21 14.89 29.46 -8.50
N ASP A 22 16.18 29.77 -8.35
CA ASP A 22 17.17 28.86 -7.73
C ASP A 22 16.89 28.62 -6.23
N PHE A 23 16.07 29.48 -5.61
CA PHE A 23 15.58 29.32 -4.24
C PHE A 23 14.20 28.64 -4.17
N GLY A 24 13.63 28.18 -5.29
CA GLY A 24 12.28 27.63 -5.36
C GLY A 24 11.17 28.67 -5.15
N MET A 25 11.46 29.97 -5.36
CA MET A 25 10.49 31.05 -5.24
C MET A 25 10.01 31.49 -6.64
N ASP A 26 8.77 31.16 -6.98
CA ASP A 26 8.15 31.61 -8.22
C ASP A 26 7.42 32.95 -8.03
N LEU A 27 8.09 34.05 -8.41
CA LEU A 27 7.52 35.40 -8.35
C LEU A 27 6.43 35.66 -9.40
N ASN A 28 6.19 34.74 -10.35
CA ASN A 28 5.16 34.88 -11.37
C ASN A 28 3.80 34.32 -10.92
N ASN A 29 3.77 33.56 -9.83
CA ASN A 29 2.53 33.07 -9.24
C ASN A 29 1.72 34.25 -8.64
N PRO A 30 0.46 34.46 -9.04
CA PRO A 30 -0.40 35.49 -8.43
C PRO A 30 -0.82 35.19 -6.98
N GLU A 31 -0.59 33.97 -6.48
CA GLU A 31 -0.86 33.61 -5.08
C GLU A 31 0.26 34.07 -4.13
N PRO A 32 -0.04 34.34 -2.84
CA PRO A 32 0.97 34.68 -1.86
C PRO A 32 2.02 33.58 -1.70
N LEU A 33 3.29 33.96 -1.56
CA LEU A 33 4.42 33.01 -1.49
C LEU A 33 4.64 32.40 -0.09
N TYR A 34 4.13 33.04 0.97
CA TYR A 34 4.32 32.58 2.35
C TYR A 34 3.79 31.16 2.68
N PRO A 35 2.73 30.61 2.06
CA PRO A 35 2.22 29.28 2.39
C PRO A 35 3.14 28.13 1.89
N THR A 36 3.92 28.38 0.85
CA THR A 36 4.83 27.41 0.22
C THR A 36 6.31 27.70 0.47
N PHE A 37 6.62 28.85 1.08
CA PHE A 37 7.98 29.26 1.40
C PHE A 37 8.72 28.22 2.27
N SER A 38 9.92 27.84 1.87
CA SER A 38 10.83 27.01 2.67
C SER A 38 12.18 27.70 2.83
N VAL A 39 12.69 27.73 4.07
CA VAL A 39 14.06 28.21 4.38
C VAL A 39 15.12 27.22 3.85
N PHE A 40 14.72 25.96 3.67
CA PHE A 40 15.53 24.91 3.05
C PHE A 40 14.82 24.48 1.77
N ALA A 41 15.03 25.23 0.69
CA ALA A 41 14.66 24.76 -0.63
C ALA A 41 15.28 23.37 -0.85
N THR A 42 14.44 22.39 -1.23
CA THR A 42 14.86 21.02 -1.54
C THR A 42 15.83 21.09 -2.71
N ARG A 43 17.13 21.14 -2.40
CA ARG A 43 18.18 21.66 -3.30
C ARG A 43 18.38 20.83 -4.57
N THR A 44 17.82 19.63 -4.54
CA THR A 44 17.43 18.80 -5.67
C THR A 44 16.12 18.16 -5.22
N PRO A 45 14.95 18.43 -5.82
CA PRO A 45 13.88 17.43 -5.76
C PRO A 45 14.53 16.14 -6.28
N SER A 46 14.47 15.07 -5.51
CA SER A 46 15.02 13.82 -5.99
C SER A 46 14.26 13.40 -7.24
N ASP A 47 14.92 12.76 -8.21
CA ASP A 47 14.23 12.19 -9.38
C ASP A 47 13.37 10.94 -9.01
N SER A 48 13.10 10.78 -7.72
CA SER A 48 12.42 9.68 -7.06
C SER A 48 11.25 10.24 -6.26
N SER A 49 10.03 10.05 -6.75
CA SER A 49 8.77 10.33 -6.04
C SER A 49 8.59 9.60 -4.68
N TYR A 50 9.62 8.87 -4.23
CA TYR A 50 9.70 8.11 -2.99
C TYR A 50 10.73 8.66 -1.98
N ASP A 51 11.48 9.73 -2.30
CA ASP A 51 12.36 10.33 -1.29
C ASP A 51 11.56 11.24 -0.34
N PHE A 52 11.34 10.74 0.87
CA PHE A 52 10.69 11.46 1.98
C PHE A 52 11.46 12.72 2.44
N ARG A 53 12.65 12.98 1.87
CA ARG A 53 13.41 14.22 2.05
C ARG A 53 12.90 15.36 1.17
N ASP A 54 12.12 15.07 0.14
CA ASP A 54 11.45 16.06 -0.71
C ASP A 54 10.24 16.66 0.05
N GLN A 55 10.55 17.47 1.06
CA GLN A 55 9.57 18.10 1.92
C GLN A 55 9.00 19.36 1.24
N TYR A 56 7.89 19.18 0.51
CA TYR A 56 7.04 20.30 0.13
C TYR A 56 6.48 20.96 1.40
N THR A 57 6.64 22.28 1.55
CA THR A 57 6.01 23.03 2.64
C THR A 57 4.50 22.85 2.53
N VAL A 58 3.89 22.17 3.51
CA VAL A 58 2.43 22.04 3.60
C VAL A 58 1.86 23.35 4.13
N PRO A 59 1.01 24.07 3.36
CA PRO A 59 0.36 25.29 3.82
C PRO A 59 -0.44 25.08 5.11
N SER A 60 -0.60 26.11 5.93
CA SER A 60 -1.50 26.06 7.08
C SER A 60 -2.96 25.91 6.61
N PHE A 61 -3.64 24.84 7.02
CA PHE A 61 -5.06 24.61 6.75
C PHE A 61 -5.84 24.39 8.06
N HIS A 62 -7.09 24.86 8.11
CA HIS A 62 -7.99 24.63 9.24
C HIS A 62 -9.01 23.55 8.89
N VAL A 63 -8.98 22.42 9.61
CA VAL A 63 -9.94 21.33 9.46
C VAL A 63 -11.13 21.55 10.42
N PRO A 64 -12.38 21.70 9.92
CA PRO A 64 -13.54 21.75 10.79
C PRO A 64 -13.69 20.47 11.64
N PRO A 65 -14.12 20.56 12.91
CA PRO A 65 -14.23 19.39 13.80
C PRO A 65 -15.07 18.22 13.26
N ALA A 66 -16.00 18.50 12.34
CA ALA A 66 -16.84 17.49 11.68
C ALA A 66 -16.05 16.45 10.84
N TYR A 67 -14.81 16.76 10.44
CA TYR A 67 -13.93 15.81 9.72
C TYR A 67 -13.09 14.93 10.66
N THR A 68 -13.06 15.23 11.98
CA THR A 68 -12.29 14.46 12.96
C THR A 68 -13.14 13.32 13.54
N VAL A 69 -13.11 12.16 12.89
CA VAL A 69 -13.84 10.97 13.34
C VAL A 69 -12.90 10.04 14.10
N ASN A 70 -13.09 9.95 15.42
CA ASN A 70 -12.25 9.10 16.29
C ASN A 70 -12.78 7.66 16.46
N ASN A 71 -13.98 7.35 15.99
CA ASN A 71 -14.63 6.05 16.17
C ASN A 71 -14.51 5.18 14.90
N VAL A 72 -13.29 5.01 14.41
CA VAL A 72 -12.95 4.16 13.26
C VAL A 72 -12.07 2.98 13.70
N PRO A 73 -12.35 1.74 13.25
CA PRO A 73 -11.47 0.60 13.50
C PRO A 73 -10.07 0.81 12.91
N GLU A 74 -9.07 0.16 13.50
CA GLU A 74 -7.70 0.17 12.98
C GLU A 74 -7.64 -0.28 11.51
N MET A 75 -6.85 0.43 10.71
CA MET A 75 -6.72 0.21 9.27
C MET A 75 -6.42 -1.26 8.93
N ALA A 76 -5.51 -1.89 9.67
CA ALA A 76 -5.12 -3.29 9.53
C ALA A 76 -6.32 -4.26 9.54
N SER A 77 -7.31 -4.02 10.41
CA SER A 77 -8.52 -4.86 10.52
C SER A 77 -9.46 -4.79 9.31
N ARG A 78 -9.32 -3.74 8.49
CA ARG A 78 -10.19 -3.46 7.33
C ARG A 78 -9.53 -3.72 5.98
N MET A 79 -8.23 -4.02 5.94
CA MET A 79 -7.47 -4.14 4.68
C MET A 79 -8.07 -5.08 3.62
N PRO A 80 -8.66 -6.25 3.96
CA PRO A 80 -9.29 -7.10 2.95
C PRO A 80 -10.48 -6.46 2.21
N ALA A 81 -11.11 -5.44 2.80
CA ALA A 81 -12.25 -4.72 2.23
C ALA A 81 -11.85 -3.47 1.42
N PHE A 82 -10.57 -3.09 1.37
CA PHE A 82 -10.10 -1.94 0.61
C PHE A 82 -10.04 -2.23 -0.90
N SER A 83 -10.14 -1.22 -1.76
CA SER A 83 -9.89 -1.38 -3.20
C SER A 83 -8.39 -1.58 -3.47
N ASP A 84 -8.05 -2.14 -4.64
CA ASP A 84 -6.64 -2.28 -5.05
C ASP A 84 -5.91 -0.92 -5.04
N GLU A 85 -6.61 0.15 -5.45
CA GLU A 85 -6.12 1.52 -5.44
C GLU A 85 -5.73 1.98 -4.03
N THR A 86 -6.56 1.72 -3.02
CA THR A 86 -6.22 2.03 -1.63
C THR A 86 -5.04 1.18 -1.13
N LEU A 87 -4.92 -0.08 -1.57
CA LEU A 87 -3.76 -0.92 -1.24
C LEU A 87 -2.47 -0.41 -1.91
N PHE A 88 -2.51 0.07 -3.15
CA PHE A 88 -1.37 0.75 -3.79
C PHE A 88 -1.02 2.05 -3.07
N CYS A 89 -2.01 2.83 -2.67
CA CYS A 89 -1.83 4.06 -1.89
C CYS A 89 -1.04 3.77 -0.59
N ILE A 90 -1.50 2.79 0.17
CA ILE A 90 -0.81 2.30 1.39
C ILE A 90 0.62 1.83 1.06
N PHE A 91 0.79 1.02 0.02
CA PHE A 91 2.08 0.43 -0.34
C PHE A 91 3.13 1.47 -0.75
N TYR A 92 2.75 2.53 -1.46
CA TYR A 92 3.68 3.56 -1.92
C TYR A 92 3.89 4.71 -0.92
N GLN A 93 2.88 5.03 -0.08
CA GLN A 93 2.99 6.14 0.89
C GLN A 93 3.62 5.75 2.23
N MET A 94 3.62 4.47 2.62
CA MET A 94 4.17 4.01 3.91
C MET A 94 5.40 3.08 3.76
N PRO A 95 6.51 3.53 3.14
CA PRO A 95 7.69 2.70 2.93
C PRO A 95 8.41 2.33 4.24
N ARG A 96 8.68 1.03 4.42
CA ARG A 96 9.25 0.43 5.66
C ARG A 96 8.28 0.38 6.85
N ASP A 97 6.98 0.41 6.59
CA ASP A 97 5.92 0.17 7.58
C ASP A 97 5.36 -1.26 7.46
N ILE A 98 4.81 -1.80 8.55
CA ILE A 98 4.03 -3.06 8.56
C ILE A 98 2.82 -2.94 7.62
N MET A 99 2.22 -1.75 7.49
CA MET A 99 1.10 -1.53 6.57
C MET A 99 1.46 -1.78 5.10
N GLN A 100 2.71 -1.54 4.68
CA GLN A 100 3.20 -1.85 3.34
C GLN A 100 3.27 -3.36 3.09
N GLU A 101 3.75 -4.15 4.04
CA GLU A 101 3.80 -5.62 3.94
C GLU A 101 2.39 -6.23 3.93
N MET A 102 1.50 -5.73 4.79
CA MET A 102 0.09 -6.13 4.81
C MET A 102 -0.61 -5.81 3.48
N ALA A 103 -0.33 -4.65 2.87
CA ALA A 103 -0.90 -4.27 1.58
C ALA A 103 -0.36 -5.14 0.45
N ALA A 104 0.95 -5.41 0.43
CA ALA A 104 1.56 -6.35 -0.50
C ALA A 104 0.97 -7.77 -0.37
N THR A 105 0.64 -8.21 0.85
CA THR A 105 -0.03 -9.50 1.10
C THR A 105 -1.45 -9.53 0.53
N GLN A 106 -2.23 -8.46 0.72
CA GLN A 106 -3.57 -8.34 0.15
C GLN A 106 -3.56 -8.26 -1.39
N LEU A 107 -2.61 -7.52 -1.97
CA LEU A 107 -2.42 -7.47 -3.43
C LEU A 107 -2.05 -8.85 -3.99
N ASN A 108 -1.15 -9.60 -3.32
CA ASN A 108 -0.83 -10.98 -3.71
C ASN A 108 -2.05 -11.92 -3.67
N GLN A 109 -2.97 -11.74 -2.72
CA GLN A 109 -4.24 -12.51 -2.66
C GLN A 109 -5.22 -12.17 -3.79
N ARG A 110 -4.99 -11.07 -4.52
CA ARG A 110 -5.79 -10.60 -5.67
C ARG A 110 -5.02 -10.72 -7.00
N ASP A 111 -4.13 -11.70 -7.07
CA ASP A 111 -3.30 -12.04 -8.24
C ASP A 111 -2.39 -10.94 -8.82
N TRP A 112 -2.24 -9.81 -8.11
CA TRP A 112 -1.14 -8.88 -8.34
C TRP A 112 0.19 -9.51 -7.90
N ARG A 113 1.25 -9.24 -8.66
CA ARG A 113 2.62 -9.69 -8.40
C ARG A 113 3.58 -8.51 -8.53
N TRP A 114 4.56 -8.44 -7.65
CA TRP A 114 5.58 -7.39 -7.67
C TRP A 114 6.73 -7.79 -8.60
N HIS A 115 7.03 -6.96 -9.60
CA HIS A 115 8.17 -7.14 -10.49
C HIS A 115 9.40 -6.44 -9.90
N LYS A 116 10.38 -7.19 -9.40
CA LYS A 116 11.52 -6.68 -8.61
C LYS A 116 12.36 -5.64 -9.34
N VAL A 117 12.60 -5.83 -10.64
CA VAL A 117 13.42 -4.93 -11.47
C VAL A 117 12.68 -3.65 -11.87
N LEU A 118 11.48 -3.78 -12.46
CA LEU A 118 10.63 -2.63 -12.83
C LEU A 118 10.06 -1.86 -11.63
N ARG A 119 10.06 -2.49 -10.44
CA ARG A 119 9.50 -1.97 -9.19
C ARG A 119 8.03 -1.55 -9.35
N LYS A 120 7.25 -2.41 -10.00
CA LYS A 120 5.83 -2.21 -10.31
C LYS A 120 5.01 -3.45 -10.02
N TRP A 121 3.75 -3.23 -9.68
CA TRP A 121 2.74 -4.28 -9.59
C TRP A 121 2.16 -4.58 -10.97
N LEU A 122 2.03 -5.87 -11.28
CA LEU A 122 1.35 -6.36 -12.48
C LEU A 122 0.43 -7.54 -12.15
N GLN A 123 -0.62 -7.71 -12.92
CA GLN A 123 -1.47 -8.91 -12.91
C GLN A 123 -1.72 -9.40 -14.34
N LYS A 124 -2.20 -10.64 -14.48
CA LYS A 124 -2.63 -11.16 -15.78
C LYS A 124 -3.83 -10.38 -16.30
N ASP A 125 -3.95 -10.26 -17.61
CA ASP A 125 -5.10 -9.64 -18.26
C ASP A 125 -6.35 -10.52 -18.15
N THR A 126 -7.04 -10.48 -17.01
CA THR A 126 -8.31 -11.20 -16.80
C THR A 126 -9.51 -10.29 -17.03
N ARG A 127 -10.69 -10.85 -17.28
CA ARG A 127 -11.91 -10.06 -17.49
C ARG A 127 -12.27 -9.27 -16.23
N GLU A 128 -11.97 -9.82 -15.06
CA GLU A 128 -12.17 -9.25 -13.74
C GLU A 128 -11.19 -8.09 -13.50
N ALA A 129 -9.92 -8.23 -13.88
CA ALA A 129 -8.91 -7.18 -13.78
C ALA A 129 -9.24 -5.93 -14.65
N ASN A 130 -9.96 -6.15 -15.76
CA ASN A 130 -10.48 -5.11 -16.64
C ASN A 130 -11.83 -4.53 -16.17
N ALA A 131 -12.61 -5.26 -15.38
CA ALA A 131 -13.96 -4.87 -14.95
C ALA A 131 -13.93 -4.12 -13.62
N GLY A 132 -14.35 -2.85 -13.61
CA GLY A 132 -14.34 -2.03 -12.40
C GLY A 132 -12.97 -1.40 -12.08
N ALA A 133 -12.13 -1.22 -13.10
CA ALA A 133 -10.81 -0.59 -13.00
C ALA A 133 -10.88 0.89 -12.55
N ALA A 134 -10.87 1.09 -11.23
CA ALA A 134 -10.31 2.28 -10.59
C ALA A 134 -8.87 1.97 -10.12
N PRO A 135 -7.89 2.85 -10.38
CA PRO A 135 -7.97 3.99 -11.29
C PRO A 135 -8.07 3.54 -12.76
N ALA A 136 -8.28 4.50 -13.67
CA ALA A 136 -8.57 4.28 -15.09
C ALA A 136 -7.56 3.34 -15.78
N LEU A 137 -8.06 2.52 -16.71
CA LEU A 137 -7.27 1.60 -17.51
C LEU A 137 -7.00 2.19 -18.90
N VAL A 138 -5.72 2.32 -19.26
CA VAL A 138 -5.28 2.69 -20.62
C VAL A 138 -4.79 1.45 -21.36
N ASP A 139 -5.27 1.25 -22.60
CA ASP A 139 -4.87 0.11 -23.44
C ASP A 139 -3.75 0.50 -24.41
N HIS A 140 -2.59 -0.15 -24.26
CA HIS A 140 -1.42 -0.01 -25.11
C HIS A 140 -1.20 -1.24 -26.02
N THR A 141 -2.18 -2.14 -26.14
CA THR A 141 -2.10 -3.37 -26.95
C THR A 141 -2.71 -3.23 -28.35
N ASN A 142 -3.15 -2.03 -28.74
CA ASN A 142 -3.91 -1.77 -29.97
C ASN A 142 -5.22 -2.60 -30.07
N GLY A 143 -5.90 -2.84 -28.93
CA GLY A 143 -7.17 -3.57 -28.90
C GLY A 143 -7.04 -5.10 -28.94
N ALA A 144 -5.95 -5.66 -28.39
CA ALA A 144 -5.81 -7.11 -28.25
C ALA A 144 -6.96 -7.69 -27.39
N PRO A 145 -7.44 -8.93 -27.65
CA PRO A 145 -8.57 -9.50 -26.93
C PRO A 145 -8.31 -9.62 -25.42
N ILE A 146 -9.29 -9.23 -24.60
CA ILE A 146 -9.22 -9.31 -23.14
C ILE A 146 -9.36 -10.77 -22.68
N GLY A 147 -8.57 -11.18 -21.69
CA GLY A 147 -8.67 -12.52 -21.10
C GLY A 147 -7.82 -13.59 -21.79
N GLN A 148 -6.89 -13.20 -22.66
CA GLN A 148 -6.02 -14.16 -23.36
C GLN A 148 -4.93 -14.70 -22.43
N GLU A 149 -4.85 -16.03 -22.29
CA GLU A 149 -3.81 -16.66 -21.49
C GLU A 149 -2.40 -16.41 -22.07
N PRO A 150 -1.39 -16.08 -21.22
CA PRO A 150 -0.02 -15.93 -21.67
C PRO A 150 0.58 -17.21 -22.26
N ILE A 151 1.28 -17.07 -23.38
CA ILE A 151 1.99 -18.14 -24.07
C ILE A 151 3.37 -18.33 -23.41
N ARG A 152 3.64 -19.51 -22.86
CA ARG A 152 4.98 -19.86 -22.36
C ARG A 152 5.97 -19.93 -23.53
N ILE A 153 7.06 -19.16 -23.42
CA ILE A 153 8.17 -19.18 -24.40
C ILE A 153 9.20 -20.23 -23.98
N ASN A 154 9.46 -20.36 -22.68
CA ASN A 154 10.33 -21.37 -22.08
C ASN A 154 9.87 -21.63 -20.62
N GLU A 155 10.60 -22.47 -19.88
CA GLU A 155 10.24 -22.84 -18.50
C GLU A 155 10.23 -21.66 -17.51
N ARG A 156 11.00 -20.61 -17.79
CA ARG A 156 11.17 -19.43 -16.93
C ARG A 156 10.42 -18.19 -17.43
N SER A 157 9.85 -18.18 -18.64
CA SER A 157 9.16 -16.98 -19.15
C SER A 157 7.92 -17.25 -20.01
N GLU A 158 6.95 -16.34 -19.85
CA GLU A 158 5.68 -16.29 -20.59
C GLU A 158 5.49 -14.92 -21.25
N ARG A 159 4.93 -14.88 -22.46
CA ARG A 159 4.53 -13.65 -23.15
C ARG A 159 3.02 -13.59 -23.27
N GLY A 160 2.44 -12.47 -22.91
CA GLY A 160 1.01 -12.22 -22.99
C GLY A 160 0.68 -10.76 -22.76
N VAL A 161 -0.59 -10.48 -22.50
CA VAL A 161 -1.04 -9.17 -22.06
C VAL A 161 -1.14 -9.16 -20.53
N TYR A 162 -0.67 -8.07 -19.92
CA TYR A 162 -0.70 -7.85 -18.49
C TYR A 162 -1.21 -6.44 -18.18
N ILE A 163 -1.81 -6.29 -17.01
CA ILE A 163 -2.20 -4.99 -16.47
C ILE A 163 -1.18 -4.58 -15.43
N PHE A 164 -0.47 -3.49 -15.70
CA PHE A 164 0.44 -2.84 -14.78
C PHE A 164 -0.28 -1.75 -13.99
N PHE A 165 0.21 -1.44 -12.80
CA PHE A 165 -0.11 -0.19 -12.10
C PHE A 165 1.04 0.80 -12.29
N GLU A 166 0.74 1.98 -12.82
CA GLU A 166 1.69 3.07 -13.06
C GLU A 166 1.56 4.12 -11.96
N GLU A 167 2.58 4.24 -11.10
CA GLU A 167 2.55 5.12 -9.92
C GLU A 167 2.50 6.62 -10.26
N LYS A 168 3.20 7.04 -11.33
CA LYS A 168 3.43 8.46 -11.65
C LYS A 168 2.15 9.14 -12.16
N ASP A 169 1.38 8.38 -12.91
CA ASP A 169 0.12 8.80 -13.52
C ASP A 169 -1.11 8.26 -12.76
N TRP A 170 -0.88 7.53 -11.67
CA TRP A 170 -1.88 6.87 -10.83
C TRP A 170 -2.97 6.13 -11.64
N ARG A 171 -2.53 5.27 -12.59
CA ARG A 171 -3.43 4.59 -13.54
C ARG A 171 -3.06 3.12 -13.76
N ARG A 172 -4.00 2.34 -14.30
CA ARG A 172 -3.72 0.99 -14.78
C ARG A 172 -3.35 1.05 -16.26
N GLU A 173 -2.41 0.20 -16.68
CA GLU A 173 -1.97 0.14 -18.08
C GLU A 173 -1.92 -1.30 -18.59
N ARG A 174 -2.70 -1.57 -19.62
CA ARG A 174 -2.73 -2.86 -20.31
C ARG A 174 -1.66 -2.88 -21.39
N ARG A 175 -0.67 -3.76 -21.26
CA ARG A 175 0.54 -3.80 -22.11
C ARG A 175 0.84 -5.24 -22.53
N GLU A 176 1.32 -5.43 -23.76
CA GLU A 176 2.03 -6.68 -24.12
C GLU A 176 3.36 -6.73 -23.36
N PHE A 177 3.66 -7.87 -22.75
CA PHE A 177 4.90 -8.05 -21.99
C PHE A 177 5.40 -9.49 -22.06
N THR A 178 6.73 -9.66 -21.96
CA THR A 178 7.37 -10.97 -21.76
C THR A 178 7.88 -11.01 -20.32
N LEU A 179 7.18 -11.78 -19.49
CA LEU A 179 7.42 -11.91 -18.07
C LEU A 179 8.40 -13.06 -17.79
N ASP A 180 9.53 -12.75 -17.18
CA ASP A 180 10.48 -13.71 -16.63
C ASP A 180 10.12 -13.99 -15.17
N TYR A 181 9.85 -15.24 -14.81
CA TYR A 181 9.43 -15.60 -13.45
C TYR A 181 10.50 -15.27 -12.40
N ASP A 182 11.79 -15.30 -12.79
CA ASP A 182 12.90 -14.87 -11.92
C ASP A 182 12.85 -13.38 -11.56
N SER A 183 12.14 -12.55 -12.34
CA SER A 183 11.97 -11.12 -12.07
C SER A 183 10.86 -10.82 -11.06
N LEU A 184 9.96 -11.78 -10.79
CA LEU A 184 8.89 -11.64 -9.81
C LEU A 184 9.39 -11.79 -8.38
N TYR A 185 8.73 -11.11 -7.46
CA TYR A 185 8.84 -11.40 -6.04
C TYR A 185 8.07 -12.68 -5.72
N VAL A 186 8.77 -13.64 -5.11
CA VAL A 186 8.17 -14.88 -4.61
C VAL A 186 7.97 -14.73 -3.11
N THR A 187 6.72 -14.55 -2.70
CA THR A 187 6.35 -14.60 -1.29
C THR A 187 6.41 -16.06 -0.84
N ASN A 188 7.45 -16.48 -0.12
CA ASN A 188 7.60 -17.85 0.41
C ASN A 188 6.57 -18.23 1.50
N LEU A 189 5.58 -17.38 1.75
CA LEU A 189 4.38 -17.71 2.50
C LEU A 189 3.48 -18.58 1.62
N MET A 190 3.73 -19.90 1.65
CA MET A 190 2.81 -20.87 1.05
C MET A 190 1.39 -20.62 1.56
N PRO A 191 0.36 -20.65 0.69
CA PRO A 191 -0.95 -21.00 1.17
C PRO A 191 -0.87 -22.46 1.62
N THR A 192 -0.70 -22.69 2.93
CA THR A 192 -0.97 -23.99 3.51
C THR A 192 -2.46 -24.24 3.35
N ALA A 193 -2.83 -24.81 2.20
CA ALA A 193 -4.11 -25.43 1.98
C ALA A 193 -4.19 -26.56 3.02
N ALA A 194 -4.76 -26.25 4.17
CA ALA A 194 -5.12 -27.23 5.17
C ALA A 194 -6.14 -28.14 4.51
N SER A 195 -5.66 -29.27 3.98
CA SER A 195 -6.52 -30.35 3.51
C SER A 195 -7.45 -30.70 4.64
N ALA A 196 -8.74 -30.42 4.47
CA ALA A 196 -9.80 -30.82 5.39
C ALA A 196 -9.92 -32.35 5.38
N GLY A 197 -8.95 -33.01 6.02
CA GLY A 197 -8.89 -34.44 6.17
C GLY A 197 -10.05 -34.88 7.05
N ALA A 198 -11.01 -35.56 6.43
CA ALA A 198 -12.22 -36.04 7.09
C ALA A 198 -11.89 -36.93 8.29
N TYR A 199 -12.31 -36.52 9.49
CA TYR A 199 -12.53 -37.45 10.60
C TYR A 199 -13.99 -37.92 10.58
N GLY A 200 -14.23 -38.98 9.81
CA GLY A 200 -15.52 -39.65 9.79
C GLY A 200 -15.79 -40.43 11.09
N GLY A 201 -16.91 -40.10 11.73
CA GLY A 201 -17.84 -41.01 12.43
C GLY A 201 -17.33 -42.11 13.39
N GLY A 202 -17.90 -42.14 14.60
CA GLY A 202 -17.89 -43.35 15.42
C GLY A 202 -18.05 -43.09 16.92
N GLY A 203 -19.29 -43.00 17.42
CA GLY A 203 -19.53 -42.98 18.87
C GLY A 203 -19.63 -44.39 19.46
N ARG A 204 -19.14 -44.58 20.70
CA ARG A 204 -19.74 -45.51 21.69
C ARG A 204 -19.16 -45.34 23.11
N SER A 205 -20.05 -45.60 24.06
CA SER A 205 -19.93 -45.67 25.53
C SER A 205 -18.62 -46.22 26.12
N GLY A 206 -18.21 -45.70 27.29
CA GLY A 206 -17.09 -46.21 28.09
C GLY A 206 -17.07 -45.63 29.53
N ASN A 207 -17.86 -46.23 30.43
CA ASN A 207 -18.00 -45.84 31.84
C ASN A 207 -16.80 -46.27 32.71
N PHE A 208 -16.24 -45.34 33.51
CA PHE A 208 -15.48 -45.62 34.74
C PHE A 208 -15.76 -44.54 35.79
N GLY A 209 -15.89 -44.92 37.07
CA GLY A 209 -16.23 -44.01 38.17
C GLY A 209 -15.70 -44.45 39.55
N GLY A 210 -15.94 -43.61 40.56
CA GLY A 210 -15.39 -43.70 41.93
C GLY A 210 -14.02 -42.99 42.06
N MET A 211 -13.63 -42.33 43.15
CA MET A 211 -14.17 -42.09 44.51
C MET A 211 -13.46 -40.83 45.09
N ASN A 212 -13.85 -40.13 46.18
CA ASN A 212 -15.10 -39.99 46.97
C ASN A 212 -14.86 -38.85 48.01
N GLY A 213 -15.89 -38.11 48.46
CA GLY A 213 -15.77 -37.19 49.62
C GLY A 213 -16.67 -35.93 49.58
N GLY A 214 -17.76 -35.93 50.35
CA GLY A 214 -18.56 -34.73 50.68
C GLY A 214 -18.24 -34.17 52.09
N PRO A 215 -19.19 -33.57 52.85
CA PRO A 215 -20.61 -33.42 52.50
C PRO A 215 -21.35 -32.14 53.03
N VAL A 216 -22.64 -32.05 52.63
CA VAL A 216 -23.79 -31.28 53.19
C VAL A 216 -23.73 -29.76 53.41
N GLY A 217 -24.72 -29.06 52.83
CA GLY A 217 -25.17 -27.71 53.24
C GLY A 217 -26.40 -27.26 52.44
N SER A 218 -27.60 -27.71 52.82
CA SER A 218 -28.87 -27.36 52.16
C SER A 218 -29.70 -26.37 53.00
N VAL A 219 -30.69 -25.76 52.35
CA VAL A 219 -31.88 -24.99 52.81
C VAL A 219 -31.81 -23.52 52.37
N ASP A 220 -32.86 -22.87 51.84
CA ASP A 220 -34.04 -23.18 51.01
C ASP A 220 -34.71 -21.79 50.77
N GLN A 221 -35.49 -21.66 49.71
CA GLN A 221 -36.58 -20.72 49.43
C GLN A 221 -36.73 -19.32 50.09
N SER A 222 -37.16 -18.41 49.19
CA SER A 222 -38.25 -17.40 49.35
C SER A 222 -37.97 -15.97 49.84
N ALA A 223 -37.92 -15.07 48.84
CA ALA A 223 -38.86 -13.96 48.62
C ALA A 223 -38.96 -12.73 49.56
N ILE A 224 -39.57 -11.67 49.00
CA ILE A 224 -40.30 -10.56 49.66
C ILE A 224 -39.49 -9.30 50.09
N THR A 225 -39.61 -8.26 49.24
CA THR A 225 -40.09 -6.90 49.58
C THR A 225 -39.12 -5.74 49.88
N THR A 226 -39.23 -4.71 49.02
CA THR A 226 -38.89 -3.27 49.18
C THR A 226 -39.67 -2.62 50.35
N PRO A 227 -39.15 -1.61 51.10
CA PRO A 227 -38.86 -0.25 50.59
C PRO A 227 -37.52 0.32 51.17
N SER A 228 -37.08 1.57 50.93
CA SER A 228 -37.75 2.84 50.58
C SER A 228 -36.96 3.68 49.57
#